data_AF-A0A6N1YBC8-F1
#
_entry.id   AF-A0A6N1YBC8-F1
#
_cell.length_a   1.000
_cell.length_b   1.000
_cell.length_c   1.000
_cell.angle_alpha   90.00
_cell.angle_beta   90.00
_cell.angle_gamma   90.00
#
_symmetry.space_group_name_H-M   'P 1'
#
loop_
_entity.id
_entity.type
_entity.pdbx_description
1 polymer ?
#
loop_
_entity_poly.entity_id
_entity_poly.type
_entity_poly.pdbx_seq_one_letter_code
_entity_poly.pdbx_strand_id
1 'polypeptide(L)' 'MSKIALVTGSNRGIGLELCAQLKQRDFDVIAACRQSSPALDALGVEVIESVEVSDLKSIAGLVAKLSDRHVDLNADIK' A
#
# COMPACT_ATOMS: atom_id res chain seq x y z
N MET A 1 -19.07 2.80 -5.12
CA MET A 1 -18.15 2.55 -3.99
C MET A 1 -16.83 2.13 -4.60
N SER A 2 -15.79 2.95 -4.43
CA SER A 2 -14.42 2.57 -4.82
C SER A 2 -13.93 1.48 -3.87
N LYS A 3 -13.20 0.49 -4.37
CA LYS A 3 -12.66 -0.61 -3.56
C LYS A 3 -11.29 -0.20 -3.02
N ILE A 4 -11.02 -0.49 -1.76
CA ILE A 4 -9.72 -0.15 -1.15
C ILE A 4 -8.76 -1.32 -1.32
N ALA A 5 -7.58 -1.05 -1.89
CA ALA A 5 -6.50 -2.03 -2.00
C ALA A 5 -5.28 -1.61 -1.19
N LEU A 6 -4.85 -2.47 -0.27
CA LEU A 6 -3.59 -2.34 0.46
C LEU A 6 -2.52 -3.18 -0.24
N VAL A 7 -1.41 -2.53 -0.63
CA VAL A 7 -0.26 -3.22 -1.23
C VAL A 7 0.95 -3.03 -0.33
N THR A 8 1.43 -4.10 0.31
CA THR A 8 2.70 -4.10 1.05
C THR A 8 3.85 -4.50 0.15
N GLY A 9 5.02 -3.89 0.34
CA GLY A 9 6.18 -4.09 -0.56
C GLY A 9 6.06 -3.32 -1.88
N SER A 10 5.35 -2.19 -1.87
CA SER A 10 5.00 -1.39 -3.06
C SER A 10 6.10 -0.49 -3.61
N ASN A 11 7.30 -0.46 -3.00
CA ASN A 11 8.33 0.51 -3.34
C ASN A 11 8.92 0.34 -4.76
N ARG A 12 8.97 -0.89 -5.28
CA ARG A 12 9.59 -1.23 -6.58
C ARG A 12 9.03 -2.52 -7.14
N GLY A 13 9.35 -2.82 -8.41
CA GLY A 13 9.03 -4.09 -9.05
C GLY A 13 7.53 -4.36 -9.11
N ILE A 14 7.11 -5.57 -8.75
CA ILE A 14 5.72 -6.03 -8.86
C ILE A 14 4.79 -5.19 -8.00
N GLY A 15 5.17 -4.82 -6.78
CA GLY A 15 4.32 -4.01 -5.90
C GLY A 15 4.04 -2.62 -6.45
N LEU A 16 5.05 -1.99 -7.06
CA LEU A 16 4.90 -0.68 -7.71
C LEU A 16 3.96 -0.76 -8.92
N GLU A 17 4.17 -1.75 -9.79
CA GLU A 17 3.33 -1.96 -10.97
C GLU A 17 1.89 -2.34 -10.58
N LEU A 18 1.72 -3.14 -9.53
CA LEU A 18 0.40 -3.47 -9.01
C LEU A 18 -0.35 -2.23 -8.51
N CYS A 19 0.31 -1.32 -7.80
CA CYS A 19 -0.29 -0.04 -7.40
C CYS A 19 -0.77 0.75 -8.62
N ALA A 20 0.03 0.81 -9.69
CA ALA A 20 -0.33 1.51 -10.91
C ALA A 20 -1.57 0.88 -11.59
N GLN A 21 -1.58 -0.45 -11.74
CA GLN A 21 -2.70 -1.16 -12.36
C GLN A 21 -3.99 -1.08 -11.54
N LEU A 22 -3.90 -1.16 -10.21
CA LEU A 22 -5.07 -1.02 -9.33
C LEU A 22 -5.64 0.39 -9.40
N LYS A 23 -4.79 1.43 -9.42
CA LYS A 23 -5.24 2.81 -9.60
C LYS A 23 -5.94 3.00 -10.95
N GLN A 24 -5.41 2.41 -12.03
CA GLN A 24 -6.05 2.43 -13.36
C GLN A 24 -7.41 1.70 -13.41
N ARG A 25 -7.68 0.82 -12.43
CA ARG A 25 -8.94 0.09 -12.27
C ARG A 25 -9.88 0.76 -11.27
N ASP A 26 -9.64 2.03 -10.96
CA ASP A 26 -10.43 2.83 -10.03
C ASP A 26 -10.49 2.25 -8.60
N PHE A 27 -9.39 1.62 -8.14
CA PHE A 27 -9.21 1.31 -6.72
C PHE A 27 -8.62 2.50 -5.96
N ASP A 28 -9.05 2.65 -4.71
CA ASP A 28 -8.39 3.51 -3.73
C ASP A 28 -7.18 2.75 -3.18
N VAL A 29 -6.01 3.01 -3.77
CA VAL A 29 -4.78 2.28 -3.46
C VAL A 29 -4.04 2.91 -2.26
N ILE A 30 -3.72 2.07 -1.28
CA ILE A 30 -2.85 2.36 -0.15
C ILE A 30 -1.57 1.54 -0.33
N ALA A 31 -0.48 2.22 -0.62
CA ALA A 31 0.84 1.64 -0.80
C ALA A 31 1.61 1.66 0.54
N ALA A 32 1.89 0.50 1.10
CA ALA A 32 2.63 0.34 2.34
C ALA A 32 4.06 -0.15 2.06
N CYS A 33 5.06 0.62 2.52
CA CYS A 33 6.46 0.28 2.30
C CYS A 33 7.35 0.79 3.44
N ARG A 34 8.61 0.37 3.46
CA ARG A 34 9.59 0.87 4.42
C ARG A 34 9.95 2.34 4.16
N GLN A 35 10.16 2.64 2.88
CA GLN A 35 10.50 3.95 2.36
C GLN A 35 9.90 4.07 0.97
N SER A 36 9.33 5.22 0.64
CA SER A 36 8.79 5.50 -0.69
C SER A 36 9.89 5.62 -1.74
N SER A 37 9.49 5.64 -3.01
CA SER A 37 10.37 5.98 -4.13
C SER A 37 9.72 7.05 -5.00
N PRO A 38 10.52 7.82 -5.76
CA PRO A 38 9.98 8.80 -6.70
C PRO A 38 8.97 8.19 -7.69
N ALA A 39 9.16 6.92 -8.07
CA ALA A 39 8.24 6.22 -8.96
C ALA A 39 6.90 5.92 -8.28
N LEU A 40 6.91 5.52 -7.00
CA LEU A 40 5.70 5.29 -6.22
C LEU A 40 4.96 6.61 -5.96
N ASP A 41 5.69 7.66 -5.59
CA ASP A 41 5.14 8.98 -5.30
C ASP A 41 4.49 9.59 -6.56
N ALA A 42 5.10 9.38 -7.74
CA ALA A 42 4.56 9.81 -9.02
C ALA A 42 3.23 9.15 -9.39
N LEU A 43 2.91 7.98 -8.81
CA LEU A 43 1.60 7.35 -9.02
C LEU A 43 0.46 8.15 -8.36
N GLY A 44 0.74 9.02 -7.39
CA GLY A 44 -0.29 9.79 -6.67
C GLY A 44 -1.30 8.88 -5.97
N VAL A 45 -0.83 7.79 -5.39
CA VAL A 45 -1.59 6.90 -4.48
C VAL A 45 -1.32 7.31 -3.03
N GLU A 46 -2.11 6.83 -2.08
CA GLU A 46 -1.79 7.02 -0.67
C GLU A 46 -0.56 6.17 -0.31
N VAL A 47 0.44 6.77 0.34
CA VAL A 47 1.66 6.06 0.75
C VAL A 47 1.79 6.06 2.26
N ILE A 48 1.96 4.87 2.84
CA ILE A 48 2.28 4.66 4.25
C ILE A 48 3.71 4.10 4.35
N GLU A 49 4.62 4.95 4.81
CA GLU A 49 6.02 4.57 5.06
C GLU A 49 6.23 3.93 6.44
N SER A 50 7.46 3.41 6.65
CA SER A 50 7.90 2.72 7.87
C SER A 50 7.10 1.45 8.18
N VAL A 51 6.63 0.76 7.14
CA VAL A 51 5.92 -0.53 7.24
C VAL A 51 6.88 -1.67 6.97
N GLU A 52 7.03 -2.54 7.96
CA GLU A 52 7.78 -3.78 7.93
C GLU A 52 6.85 -4.92 8.34
N VAL A 53 6.46 -5.75 7.36
CA VAL A 53 5.48 -6.84 7.56
C VAL A 53 6.00 -7.98 8.42
N SER A 54 7.32 -8.05 8.65
CA SER A 54 7.92 -9.01 9.59
C SER A 54 7.92 -8.53 11.05
N ASP A 55 7.56 -7.27 11.33
CA ASP A 55 7.50 -6.70 12.68
C ASP A 55 6.05 -6.44 13.13
N LEU A 56 5.62 -7.16 14.18
CA LEU A 56 4.29 -7.02 14.77
C LEU A 56 3.99 -5.59 15.25
N LYS A 57 5.00 -4.84 15.71
CA LYS A 57 4.80 -3.44 16.12
C LYS A 57 4.54 -2.54 14.92
N SER A 58 5.26 -2.76 13.83
CA SER A 58 5.05 -2.04 12.57
C SER A 58 3.67 -2.34 11.99
N ILE A 59 3.23 -3.60 12.03
CA ILE A 59 1.86 -3.99 11.63
C ILE A 59 0.81 -3.27 12.49
N ALA A 60 0.98 -3.22 13.81
CA ALA A 60 0.05 -2.51 14.69
C ALA A 60 -0.03 -1.01 14.34
N GLY A 61 1.11 -0.39 14.01
CA GLY A 61 1.16 0.99 13.52
C GLY A 61 0.45 1.18 12.18
N LEU A 62 0.58 0.22 11.25
CA LEU A 62 -0.14 0.23 9.98
C LEU A 62 -1.66 0.13 10.21
N VAL A 63 -2.11 -0.80 11.05
CA VAL A 63 -3.54 -0.96 11.38
C VAL A 63 -4.10 0.33 12.00
N ALA A 64 -3.36 0.97 12.91
CA ALA A 64 -3.77 2.25 13.48
C ALA A 64 -3.92 3.36 12.42
N LYS A 65 -3.03 3.40 11.42
CA LYS A 65 -3.12 4.36 10.30
C LYS A 65 -4.28 4.04 9.36
N LEU A 66 -4.59 2.75 9.15
CA LEU A 66 -5.71 2.31 8.32
C LEU A 66 -7.08 2.58 8.98
N SER A 67 -7.13 2.72 10.31
CA SER A 67 -8.38 2.99 11.06
C SER A 67 -9.49 1.96 10.74
N ASP A 68 -10.77 2.35 10.83
CA ASP A 68 -11.94 1.52 10.47
C ASP A 68 -12.18 1.38 8.94
N ARG A 69 -11.16 1.62 8.10
CA ARG A 69 -11.29 1.44 6.64
C ARG A 69 -11.37 -0.03 6.30
N HIS A 70 -12.42 -0.42 5.58
CA HIS A 70 -12.55 -1.77 5.06
C HIS A 70 -11.61 -1.97 3.86
N VAL A 71 -10.61 -2.84 4.01
CA VAL A 71 -9.69 -3.22 2.93
C VAL A 71 -10.30 -4.39 2.16
N ASP A 72 -10.63 -4.17 0.89
CA ASP A 72 -11.24 -5.19 0.02
C ASP A 72 -10.21 -6.15 -0.58
N LEU A 73 -8.97 -5.69 -0.73
CA LEU A 73 -7.86 -6.46 -1.28
C LEU A 73 -6.56 -6.15 -0.52
N ASN A 74 -5.89 -7.19 -0.03
CA ASN A 74 -4.53 -7.10 0.49
C ASN A 74 -3.58 -7.92 -0.38
N ALA A 75 -2.51 -7.30 -0.88
CA ALA A 75 -1.45 -7.95 -1.63
C ALA A 75 -0.09 -7.70 -0.96
N ASP A 76 0.51 -8.78 -0.45
CA ASP A 76 1.86 -8.76 0.13
C ASP A 76 2.91 -9.20 -0.89
N ILE A 77 3.83 -8.29 -1.21
CA ILE A 77 4.94 -8.53 -2.12
C ILE A 77 6.24 -8.64 -1.31
N LYS A 78 6.82 -9.85 -1.27
CA LYS A 78 8.10 -10.15 -0.62
C LYS A 78 9.31 -9.66 -1.42
#